data_AF-A0AAU1BMV5-F1
#
_entry.id   AF-A0AAU1BMV5-F1
#
_cell.length_a   1.000
_cell.length_b   1.000
_cell.length_c   1.000
_cell.angle_alpha   90.00
_cell.angle_beta   90.00
_cell.angle_gamma   90.00
#
_symmetry.space_group_name_H-M   'P 1'
#
loop_
_entity.id
_entity.type
_entity.pdbx_description
1 polymer ?
#
loop_
_entity_poly.entity_id
_entity_poly.type
_entity_poly.pdbx_seq_one_letter_code
_entity_poly.pdbx_strand_id
1 'polypeptide(L)'
;MMYGLLLPEGEILDRLPAILAETFRVEVAQTDVSDSSELENRNWDAIVTCEYERLDGDLTWSLGIYAAAEVEQHPSEAQLASLLAQRLGIPVFFSWDGGLPWIRTVALPDGSTTLARTTELDDNKSGFAVEAAQAPVPGFPHLTVTHLPEVVRAYQIPTPLTDAAVPPGTADDLGNIRSLLVMWERLGIRMSTNWPPDGWYSARLYQEDLEYRSQLESKLRDVPEAKRRRLEALVSQLDAVYRDLTIDDGGSALSSDLQGSIKDLALLPWYWHRYPVDAPWSA
;
A
#
# COMPACT_ATOMS: atom_id res chain seq x y z
N MET A 1 -2.82 15.55 18.32
CA MET A 1 -2.70 14.52 17.28
C MET A 1 -4.02 14.44 16.52
N MET A 2 -3.98 14.28 15.20
CA MET A 2 -5.17 14.25 14.34
C MET A 2 -5.29 12.87 13.68
N TYR A 3 -6.52 12.37 13.54
CA TYR A 3 -6.86 11.09 12.94
C TYR A 3 -7.96 11.30 11.90
N GLY A 4 -7.89 10.57 10.78
CA GLY A 4 -8.88 10.62 9.71
C GLY A 4 -9.44 9.23 9.44
N LEU A 5 -10.69 9.00 9.83
CA LEU A 5 -11.34 7.69 9.71
C LEU A 5 -12.56 7.77 8.80
N LEU A 6 -12.79 6.71 8.02
CA LEU A 6 -14.01 6.53 7.26
C LEU A 6 -14.75 5.27 7.72
N LEU A 7 -16.08 5.33 7.77
CA LEU A 7 -16.91 4.21 8.23
C LEU A 7 -18.10 4.01 7.27
N PRO A 8 -18.59 2.77 7.12
CA PRO A 8 -19.86 2.50 6.45
C PRO A 8 -21.06 2.97 7.27
N GLU A 9 -22.25 2.81 6.70
CA GLU A 9 -23.51 3.13 7.40
C GLU A 9 -23.66 2.34 8.70
N GLY A 10 -24.12 3.03 9.75
CA GLY A 10 -24.34 2.42 11.07
C GLY A 10 -24.75 3.46 12.12
N GLU A 11 -25.34 2.96 13.20
CA GLU A 11 -25.70 3.75 14.38
C GLU A 11 -24.44 3.99 15.25
N ILE A 12 -23.63 4.97 14.83
CA ILE A 12 -22.33 5.25 15.46
C ILE A 12 -22.35 6.44 16.42
N LEU A 13 -23.12 7.49 16.11
CA LEU A 13 -22.96 8.83 16.71
C LEU A 13 -23.19 8.83 18.23
N ASP A 14 -24.25 8.17 18.70
CA ASP A 14 -24.58 8.09 20.15
C ASP A 14 -23.52 7.34 20.97
N ARG A 15 -22.66 6.56 20.30
CA ARG A 15 -21.67 5.68 20.94
C ARG A 15 -20.27 6.29 20.92
N LEU A 16 -19.99 7.17 19.96
CA LEU A 16 -18.67 7.78 19.77
C LEU A 16 -18.14 8.50 21.01
N PRO A 17 -18.90 9.36 21.73
CA PRO A 17 -18.36 10.08 22.89
C PRO A 17 -17.79 9.15 23.96
N ALA A 18 -18.51 8.08 24.29
CA ALA A 18 -18.08 7.11 25.30
C ALA A 18 -16.85 6.30 24.84
N ILE A 19 -16.82 5.87 23.57
CA ILE A 19 -15.70 5.10 23.02
C ILE A 19 -14.42 5.95 22.96
N LEU A 20 -14.54 7.22 22.52
CA LEU A 20 -13.41 8.14 22.46
C LEU A 20 -12.90 8.46 23.87
N ALA A 21 -13.79 8.79 24.81
CA ALA A 21 -13.42 9.04 26.20
C ALA A 21 -12.67 7.85 26.82
N GLU A 22 -13.15 6.61 26.62
CA GLU A 22 -12.47 5.39 27.06
C GLU A 22 -11.09 5.23 26.40
N THR A 23 -11.01 5.45 25.09
CA THR A 23 -9.79 5.25 24.30
C THR A 23 -8.68 6.23 24.68
N PHE A 24 -9.04 7.49 24.90
CA PHE A 24 -8.12 8.57 25.28
C PHE A 24 -7.95 8.72 26.79
N ARG A 25 -8.67 7.92 27.61
CA ARG A 25 -8.69 7.97 29.08
C ARG A 25 -9.05 9.35 29.63
N VAL A 26 -10.07 9.97 29.05
CA VAL A 26 -10.64 11.25 29.51
C VAL A 26 -12.07 11.05 29.98
N GLU A 27 -12.64 12.05 30.66
CA GLU A 27 -14.06 12.02 30.97
C GLU A 27 -14.91 12.27 29.72
N VAL A 28 -16.11 11.71 29.66
CA VAL A 28 -17.04 11.95 28.54
C VAL A 28 -17.34 13.45 28.38
N ALA A 29 -17.41 14.20 29.48
CA ALA A 29 -17.61 15.65 29.46
C ALA A 29 -16.44 16.44 28.82
N GLN A 30 -15.27 15.81 28.68
CA GLN A 30 -14.09 16.36 28.04
C GLN A 30 -13.99 15.98 26.55
N THR A 31 -15.01 15.30 26.03
CA THR A 31 -15.11 14.87 24.64
C THR A 31 -16.25 15.62 23.92
N ASP A 32 -15.97 16.19 22.76
CA ASP A 32 -16.97 16.81 21.87
C ASP A 32 -17.13 15.95 20.63
N VAL A 33 -18.37 15.61 20.26
CA VAL A 33 -18.69 14.92 18.99
C VAL A 33 -19.81 15.69 18.31
N SER A 34 -19.46 16.34 17.20
CA SER A 34 -20.34 17.32 16.55
C SER A 34 -20.25 17.18 15.03
N ASP A 35 -21.34 17.53 14.34
CA ASP A 35 -21.33 17.63 12.88
C ASP A 35 -20.31 18.71 12.45
N SER A 36 -19.59 18.49 11.35
CA SER A 36 -18.54 19.40 10.87
C SER A 36 -19.07 20.81 10.55
N SER A 37 -20.36 20.96 10.28
CA SER A 37 -21.02 22.24 10.06
C SER A 37 -21.57 22.91 11.32
N GLU A 38 -21.65 22.19 12.46
CA GLU A 38 -22.19 22.69 13.72
C GLU A 38 -21.11 23.41 14.54
N LEU A 39 -21.29 24.73 14.73
CA LEU A 39 -20.32 25.57 15.46
C LEU A 39 -20.89 26.15 16.77
N GLU A 40 -22.21 26.23 16.92
CA GLU A 40 -22.83 26.99 18.02
C GLU A 40 -22.88 26.17 19.30
N ASN A 41 -23.14 24.87 19.20
CA ASN A 41 -23.31 23.98 20.35
C ASN A 41 -22.05 23.19 20.74
N ARG A 42 -20.89 23.53 20.16
CA ARG A 42 -19.64 22.82 20.42
C ARG A 42 -19.14 23.05 21.84
N ASN A 43 -18.63 21.98 22.45
CA ASN A 43 -17.86 22.09 23.68
C ASN A 43 -16.42 22.52 23.34
N TRP A 44 -16.19 23.83 23.31
CA TRP A 44 -14.87 24.42 23.04
C TRP A 44 -13.80 24.11 24.10
N ASP A 45 -14.21 23.64 25.28
CA ASP A 45 -13.31 23.22 26.37
C ASP A 45 -12.91 21.72 26.27
N ALA A 46 -13.44 20.98 25.28
CA ALA A 46 -13.11 19.59 25.07
C ALA A 46 -11.65 19.41 24.63
N ILE A 47 -10.95 18.47 25.26
CA ILE A 47 -9.56 18.10 24.91
C ILE A 47 -9.48 16.96 23.90
N VAL A 48 -10.61 16.29 23.65
CA VAL A 48 -10.80 15.35 22.54
C VAL A 48 -12.01 15.81 21.74
N THR A 49 -11.83 16.08 20.46
CA THR A 49 -12.92 16.48 19.56
C THR A 49 -13.03 15.50 18.41
N CYS A 50 -14.26 15.25 17.97
CA CYS A 50 -14.57 14.46 16.77
C CYS A 50 -15.57 15.25 15.94
N GLU A 51 -15.11 15.73 14.80
CA GLU A 51 -15.97 16.30 13.77
C GLU A 51 -16.40 15.17 12.84
N TYR A 52 -17.70 15.07 12.55
CA TYR A 52 -18.20 14.10 11.60
C TYR A 52 -18.93 14.76 10.44
N GLU A 53 -18.85 14.13 9.28
CA GLU A 53 -19.60 14.51 8.08
C GLU A 53 -20.25 13.26 7.48
N ARG A 54 -21.49 13.41 7.02
CA ARG A 54 -22.17 12.36 6.26
C ARG A 54 -21.76 12.46 4.79
N LEU A 55 -21.27 11.34 4.25
CA LEU A 55 -20.79 11.21 2.88
C LEU A 55 -21.76 10.38 2.02
N ASP A 56 -21.64 10.53 0.71
CA ASP A 56 -22.25 9.64 -0.27
C ASP A 56 -21.40 8.37 -0.49
N GLY A 57 -22.05 7.30 -0.96
CA GLY A 57 -21.37 6.06 -1.36
C GLY A 57 -21.34 4.97 -0.29
N ASP A 58 -20.28 4.18 -0.33
CA ASP A 58 -20.08 3.00 0.52
C ASP A 58 -19.59 3.37 1.93
N LEU A 59 -18.79 4.43 2.01
CA LEU A 59 -18.28 4.98 3.27
C LEU A 59 -19.07 6.24 3.58
N THR A 60 -20.11 6.10 4.39
CA THR A 60 -21.13 7.13 4.64
C THR A 60 -20.75 8.11 5.74
N TRP A 61 -19.68 7.83 6.50
CA TRP A 61 -19.21 8.70 7.57
C TRP A 61 -17.72 9.01 7.40
N SER A 62 -17.40 10.31 7.48
CA SER A 62 -16.03 10.80 7.68
C SER A 62 -15.89 11.32 9.09
N LEU A 63 -14.86 10.87 9.82
CA LEU A 63 -14.54 11.35 11.16
C LEU A 63 -13.16 12.01 11.16
N GLY A 64 -13.11 13.28 11.56
CA GLY A 64 -11.90 14.02 11.91
C GLY A 64 -11.75 14.09 13.42
N ILE A 65 -10.84 13.30 13.99
CA ILE A 65 -10.64 13.25 15.44
C ILE A 65 -9.38 14.02 15.79
N TYR A 66 -9.47 14.90 16.77
CA TYR A 66 -8.33 15.63 17.33
C TYR A 66 -8.22 15.37 18.83
N ALA A 67 -7.01 15.04 19.27
CA ALA A 67 -6.66 14.96 20.69
C ALA A 67 -5.61 16.02 21.02
N ALA A 68 -5.91 16.88 22.00
CA ALA A 68 -5.02 17.92 22.49
C ALA A 68 -3.74 17.34 23.11
N ALA A 69 -2.69 18.17 23.20
CA ALA A 69 -1.38 17.71 23.64
C ALA A 69 -1.32 17.32 25.13
N GLU A 70 -2.28 17.80 25.93
CA GLU A 70 -2.40 17.49 27.36
C GLU A 70 -3.03 16.12 27.63
N VAL A 71 -3.56 15.44 26.60
CA VAL A 71 -4.11 14.08 26.75
C VAL A 71 -2.96 13.11 27.00
N GLU A 72 -3.04 12.33 28.09
CA GLU A 72 -1.94 11.43 28.48
C GLU A 72 -1.72 10.28 27.48
N GLN A 73 -2.79 9.78 26.86
CA GLN A 73 -2.75 8.64 25.95
C GLN A 73 -3.07 9.04 24.51
N HIS A 74 -2.11 8.82 23.62
CA HIS A 74 -2.29 8.97 22.18
C HIS A 74 -2.12 7.60 21.50
N PRO A 75 -3.21 6.87 21.20
CA PRO A 75 -3.10 5.67 20.38
C PRO A 75 -2.57 6.01 18.98
N SER A 76 -1.94 5.05 18.31
CA SER A 76 -1.73 5.18 16.86
C SER A 76 -3.08 5.16 16.12
N GLU A 77 -3.11 5.68 14.89
CA GLU A 77 -4.34 5.65 14.08
C GLU A 77 -4.87 4.22 13.90
N ALA A 78 -3.97 3.24 13.70
CA ALA A 78 -4.32 1.82 13.63
C ALA A 78 -4.93 1.28 14.95
N GLN A 79 -4.40 1.70 16.11
CA GLN A 79 -4.95 1.31 17.41
C GLN A 79 -6.34 1.90 17.63
N LEU A 80 -6.53 3.18 17.30
CA LEU A 80 -7.82 3.86 17.39
C LEU A 80 -8.85 3.21 16.44
N ALA A 81 -8.49 2.96 15.18
CA ALA A 81 -9.35 2.31 14.21
C ALA A 81 -9.76 0.89 14.65
N SER A 82 -8.82 0.10 15.18
CA SER A 82 -9.09 -1.25 15.70
C SER A 82 -10.05 -1.23 16.90
N LEU A 83 -9.84 -0.32 17.85
CA LEU A 83 -10.74 -0.17 19.00
C LEU A 83 -12.15 0.26 18.56
N LEU A 84 -12.25 1.24 17.66
CA LEU A 84 -13.53 1.67 17.11
C LEU A 84 -14.23 0.53 16.35
N ALA A 85 -13.51 -0.23 15.52
CA ALA A 85 -14.09 -1.34 14.77
C ALA A 85 -14.67 -2.42 15.69
N GLN A 86 -13.91 -2.81 16.71
CA GLN A 86 -14.35 -3.81 17.70
C GLN A 86 -15.54 -3.31 18.53
N ARG A 87 -15.51 -2.04 18.98
CA ARG A 87 -16.58 -1.50 19.82
C ARG A 87 -17.84 -1.24 19.01
N LEU A 88 -17.74 -0.67 17.82
CA LEU A 88 -18.90 -0.37 16.97
C LEU A 88 -19.46 -1.62 16.30
N GLY A 89 -18.64 -2.65 16.06
CA GLY A 89 -19.04 -3.86 15.35
C GLY A 89 -19.07 -3.70 13.84
N ILE A 90 -18.40 -2.68 13.30
CA ILE A 90 -18.33 -2.35 11.87
C ILE A 90 -16.87 -2.11 11.45
N PRO A 91 -16.50 -2.30 10.18
CA PRO A 91 -15.15 -2.00 9.72
C PRO A 91 -14.85 -0.49 9.79
N VAL A 92 -13.59 -0.15 10.08
CA VAL A 92 -13.11 1.24 10.13
C VAL A 92 -11.94 1.40 9.16
N PHE A 93 -12.06 2.33 8.22
CA PHE A 93 -11.06 2.60 7.20
C PHE A 93 -10.20 3.78 7.63
N PHE A 94 -8.89 3.65 7.46
CA PHE A 94 -7.92 4.70 7.80
C PHE A 94 -6.78 4.71 6.78
N SER A 95 -5.91 5.71 6.88
CA SER A 95 -4.83 5.90 5.93
C SER A 95 -3.89 4.69 5.89
N TRP A 96 -3.44 4.32 4.70
CA TRP A 96 -2.39 3.33 4.55
C TRP A 96 -1.02 4.02 4.52
N ASP A 97 -0.08 3.56 5.35
CA ASP A 97 1.27 4.12 5.47
C ASP A 97 2.12 3.97 4.19
N GLY A 98 1.65 3.20 3.20
CA GLY A 98 2.32 3.03 1.90
C GLY A 98 2.17 4.21 0.92
N GLY A 99 1.47 5.28 1.32
CA GLY A 99 1.46 6.56 0.59
C GLY A 99 0.57 6.61 -0.65
N LEU A 100 -0.30 5.61 -0.86
CA LEU A 100 -1.32 5.64 -1.91
C LEU A 100 -2.66 6.09 -1.31
N PRO A 101 -3.19 7.27 -1.65
CA PRO A 101 -4.40 7.80 -1.01
C PRO A 101 -5.68 7.01 -1.33
N TRP A 102 -5.69 6.27 -2.44
CA TRP A 102 -6.79 5.37 -2.83
C TRP A 102 -6.65 3.95 -2.25
N ILE A 103 -5.62 3.67 -1.46
CA ILE A 103 -5.52 2.43 -0.67
C ILE A 103 -5.69 2.79 0.80
N ARG A 104 -6.62 2.12 1.45
CA ARG A 104 -6.90 2.30 2.88
C ARG A 104 -6.66 1.01 3.64
N THR A 105 -6.18 1.16 4.87
CA THR A 105 -6.17 0.05 5.82
C THR A 105 -7.56 -0.04 6.43
N VAL A 106 -8.07 -1.26 6.59
CA VAL A 106 -9.38 -1.55 7.16
C VAL A 106 -9.17 -2.33 8.44
N ALA A 107 -9.53 -1.74 9.57
CA ALA A 107 -9.64 -2.46 10.82
C ALA A 107 -10.98 -3.19 10.87
N LEU A 108 -10.94 -4.49 11.17
CA LEU A 108 -12.12 -5.35 11.19
C LEU A 108 -12.61 -5.56 12.64
N PRO A 109 -13.91 -5.85 12.85
CA PRO A 109 -14.48 -6.05 14.19
C PRO A 109 -13.88 -7.21 14.98
N ASP A 110 -13.25 -8.18 14.32
CA ASP A 110 -12.55 -9.30 14.95
C ASP A 110 -11.12 -8.95 15.42
N GLY A 111 -10.69 -7.71 15.20
CA GLY A 111 -9.36 -7.21 15.55
C GLY A 111 -8.30 -7.42 14.46
N SER A 112 -8.64 -8.10 13.35
CA SER A 112 -7.74 -8.22 12.20
C SER A 112 -7.74 -6.97 11.32
N THR A 113 -6.83 -6.91 10.35
CA THR A 113 -6.75 -5.83 9.37
C THR A 113 -6.61 -6.37 7.95
N THR A 114 -7.10 -5.59 6.98
CA THR A 114 -6.90 -5.82 5.54
C THR A 114 -6.64 -4.50 4.82
N LEU A 115 -6.22 -4.55 3.55
CA LEU A 115 -6.20 -3.39 2.67
C LEU A 115 -7.40 -3.40 1.73
N ALA A 116 -7.89 -2.21 1.42
CA ALA A 116 -8.96 -1.99 0.47
C ALA A 116 -8.61 -0.84 -0.49
N ARG A 117 -9.06 -0.96 -1.74
CA ARG A 117 -9.01 0.10 -2.72
C ARG A 117 -10.30 0.91 -2.64
N THR A 118 -10.16 2.22 -2.53
CA THR A 118 -11.27 3.18 -2.48
C THR A 118 -11.12 4.22 -3.57
N THR A 119 -12.23 4.64 -4.16
CA THR A 119 -12.26 5.69 -5.18
C THR A 119 -13.20 6.79 -4.72
N GLU A 120 -12.76 8.04 -4.84
CA GLU A 120 -13.62 9.20 -4.58
C GLU A 120 -14.75 9.24 -5.62
N LEU A 121 -15.96 9.54 -5.16
CA LEU A 121 -17.08 9.77 -6.06
C LEU A 121 -16.90 11.09 -6.82
N ASP A 122 -17.43 11.15 -8.03
CA ASP A 122 -17.27 12.26 -8.98
C ASP A 122 -17.72 13.62 -8.40
N ASP A 123 -17.16 14.72 -8.93
CA ASP A 123 -17.04 16.08 -8.35
C ASP A 123 -18.31 16.72 -7.72
N ASN A 124 -19.49 16.17 -7.98
CA ASN A 124 -20.75 16.68 -7.41
C ASN A 124 -21.15 15.98 -6.10
N LYS A 125 -20.40 14.99 -5.61
CA LYS A 125 -20.70 14.23 -4.39
C LYS A 125 -19.44 13.96 -3.56
N SER A 126 -19.39 14.50 -2.34
CA SER A 126 -18.38 14.12 -1.35
C SER A 126 -18.64 12.68 -0.90
N GLY A 127 -17.80 11.74 -1.31
CA GLY A 127 -18.03 10.33 -1.00
C GLY A 127 -16.95 9.38 -1.50
N PHE A 128 -17.01 8.14 -1.02
CA PHE A 128 -16.08 7.09 -1.43
C PHE A 128 -16.84 5.81 -1.78
N ALA A 129 -16.45 5.18 -2.88
CA ALA A 129 -16.79 3.80 -3.20
C ALA A 129 -15.64 2.87 -2.78
N VAL A 130 -15.97 1.67 -2.31
CA VAL A 130 -14.99 0.63 -2.04
C VAL A 130 -15.02 -0.35 -3.22
N GLU A 131 -13.90 -0.55 -3.90
CA GLU A 131 -13.87 -1.32 -5.15
C GLU A 131 -13.45 -2.77 -4.93
N ALA A 132 -12.43 -2.97 -4.10
CA ALA A 132 -11.81 -4.27 -3.86
C ALA A 132 -11.11 -4.30 -2.51
N ALA A 133 -10.91 -5.49 -1.95
CA ALA A 133 -10.15 -5.69 -0.73
C ALA A 133 -9.29 -6.96 -0.82
N GLN A 134 -8.21 -7.03 -0.04
CA GLN A 134 -7.36 -8.24 0.01
C GLN A 134 -8.00 -9.38 0.81
N ALA A 135 -8.94 -9.07 1.69
CA ALA A 135 -9.73 -10.03 2.45
C ALA A 135 -11.20 -9.60 2.51
N PRO A 136 -12.14 -10.51 2.82
CA PRO A 136 -13.55 -10.16 3.00
C PRO A 136 -13.74 -9.07 4.07
N VAL A 137 -14.58 -8.07 3.78
CA VAL A 137 -14.91 -6.98 4.70
C VAL A 137 -16.40 -7.09 5.10
N PRO A 138 -16.73 -7.25 6.40
CA PRO A 138 -18.13 -7.27 6.86
C PRO A 138 -18.89 -6.01 6.44
N GLY A 139 -20.14 -6.15 6.03
CA GLY A 139 -20.94 -5.05 5.47
C GLY A 139 -20.74 -4.84 3.96
N PHE A 140 -19.77 -5.51 3.35
CA PHE A 140 -19.43 -5.34 1.94
C PHE A 140 -19.40 -6.66 1.14
N PRO A 141 -20.54 -7.37 1.04
CA PRO A 141 -20.58 -8.70 0.41
C PRO A 141 -20.34 -8.69 -1.10
N HIS A 142 -20.41 -7.52 -1.74
CA HIS A 142 -20.23 -7.36 -3.18
C HIS A 142 -18.77 -7.07 -3.58
N LEU A 143 -17.87 -6.85 -2.62
CA LEU A 143 -16.48 -6.50 -2.93
C LEU A 143 -15.74 -7.66 -3.58
N THR A 144 -14.97 -7.32 -4.61
CA THR A 144 -14.02 -8.26 -5.18
C THR A 144 -12.88 -8.47 -4.18
N VAL A 145 -12.72 -9.71 -3.71
CA VAL A 145 -11.59 -10.10 -2.88
C VAL A 145 -10.43 -10.49 -3.79
N THR A 146 -9.37 -9.68 -3.81
CA THR A 146 -8.20 -9.88 -4.68
C THR A 146 -6.97 -9.23 -4.06
N HIS A 147 -5.79 -9.75 -4.38
CA HIS A 147 -4.55 -9.03 -4.11
C HIS A 147 -4.52 -7.70 -4.89
N LEU A 148 -3.86 -6.70 -4.31
CA LEU A 148 -3.77 -5.34 -4.85
C LEU A 148 -2.34 -5.09 -5.36
N PRO A 149 -2.07 -5.20 -6.68
CA PRO A 149 -0.73 -5.02 -7.23
C PRO A 149 -0.10 -3.66 -6.87
N GLU A 150 -0.92 -2.63 -6.66
CA GLU A 150 -0.45 -1.29 -6.28
C GLU A 150 0.21 -1.29 -4.91
N VAL A 151 -0.29 -2.09 -3.97
CA VAL A 151 0.31 -2.26 -2.64
C VAL A 151 1.71 -2.83 -2.77
N VAL A 152 1.86 -3.88 -3.59
CA VAL A 152 3.14 -4.52 -3.85
C VAL A 152 4.12 -3.49 -4.45
N ARG A 153 3.70 -2.72 -5.46
CA ARG A 153 4.54 -1.69 -6.10
C ARG A 153 4.96 -0.57 -5.14
N ALA A 154 4.05 -0.11 -4.28
CA ALA A 154 4.31 0.97 -3.33
C ALA A 154 5.10 0.51 -2.09
N TYR A 155 5.13 -0.79 -1.79
CA TYR A 155 5.86 -1.33 -0.67
C TYR A 155 7.37 -0.99 -0.75
N GLN A 156 7.86 -0.32 0.29
CA GLN A 156 9.23 0.17 0.34
C GLN A 156 10.19 -0.95 0.73
N ILE A 157 11.04 -1.31 -0.22
CA ILE A 157 12.13 -2.24 -0.02
C ILE A 157 13.45 -1.46 -0.16
N PRO A 158 14.34 -1.50 0.86
CA PRO A 158 15.67 -0.90 0.78
C PRO A 158 16.47 -1.46 -0.40
N THR A 159 17.26 -0.62 -1.07
CA THR A 159 18.06 -1.01 -2.24
C THR A 159 19.53 -0.65 -2.02
N PRO A 160 20.22 -1.30 -1.07
CA PRO A 160 21.54 -0.88 -0.62
C PRO A 160 22.60 -0.85 -1.73
N LEU A 161 22.54 -1.76 -2.71
CA LEU A 161 23.51 -1.78 -3.82
C LEU A 161 23.30 -0.61 -4.76
N THR A 162 22.04 -0.36 -5.14
CA THR A 162 21.67 0.78 -5.99
C THR A 162 21.90 2.10 -5.27
N ASP A 163 21.54 2.22 -4.00
CA ASP A 163 21.69 3.44 -3.21
C ASP A 163 23.17 3.80 -2.98
N ALA A 164 24.04 2.79 -2.81
CA ALA A 164 25.48 3.02 -2.69
C ALA A 164 26.12 3.49 -4.01
N ALA A 165 25.64 2.98 -5.15
CA ALA A 165 26.21 3.29 -6.47
C ALA A 165 25.63 4.58 -7.09
N VAL A 166 24.33 4.81 -6.90
CA VAL A 166 23.56 5.92 -7.44
C VAL A 166 22.62 6.47 -6.35
N PRO A 167 23.14 7.36 -5.49
CA PRO A 167 22.37 7.90 -4.37
C PRO A 167 21.08 8.61 -4.79
N PRO A 168 20.05 8.64 -3.92
CA PRO A 168 18.86 9.46 -4.12
C PRO A 168 19.22 10.92 -4.41
N GLY A 169 18.47 11.58 -5.31
CA GLY A 169 18.72 12.98 -5.68
C GLY A 169 19.84 13.22 -6.69
N THR A 170 20.38 12.16 -7.30
CA THR A 170 21.30 12.28 -8.45
C THR A 170 20.59 12.91 -9.66
N ALA A 171 21.27 13.79 -10.41
CA ALA A 171 20.72 14.57 -11.54
C ALA A 171 19.91 13.75 -12.56
N ASP A 172 18.93 14.41 -13.20
CA ASP A 172 17.84 13.83 -14.01
C ASP A 172 18.24 12.71 -14.98
N ASP A 173 19.37 12.85 -15.69
CA ASP A 173 19.84 11.84 -16.65
C ASP A 173 20.10 10.46 -16.01
N LEU A 174 20.47 10.41 -14.73
CA LEU A 174 20.67 9.17 -13.97
C LEU A 174 19.44 8.78 -13.16
N GLY A 175 18.47 9.68 -12.97
CA GLY A 175 17.25 9.40 -12.21
C GLY A 175 16.45 8.23 -12.79
N ASN A 176 16.26 8.22 -14.11
CA ASN A 176 15.56 7.12 -14.79
C ASN A 176 16.30 5.79 -14.68
N ILE A 177 17.62 5.79 -14.82
CA ILE A 177 18.44 4.58 -14.67
C ILE A 177 18.40 4.07 -13.24
N ARG A 178 18.45 4.98 -12.26
CA ARG A 178 18.31 4.64 -10.84
C ARG A 178 16.97 3.95 -10.59
N SER A 179 15.86 4.48 -11.09
CA SER A 179 14.54 3.85 -10.91
C SER A 179 14.50 2.42 -11.45
N LEU A 180 15.10 2.17 -12.62
CA LEU A 180 15.18 0.81 -13.19
C LEU A 180 16.10 -0.13 -12.38
N LEU A 181 17.23 0.38 -11.87
CA LEU A 181 18.11 -0.36 -10.97
C LEU A 181 17.41 -0.72 -9.66
N VAL A 182 16.66 0.23 -9.08
CA VAL A 182 15.86 0.01 -7.87
C VAL A 182 14.87 -1.10 -8.09
N MET A 183 14.11 -1.09 -9.20
CA MET A 183 13.15 -2.17 -9.50
C MET A 183 13.85 -3.53 -9.63
N TRP A 184 15.00 -3.58 -10.30
CA TRP A 184 15.75 -4.82 -10.48
C TRP A 184 16.30 -5.39 -9.17
N GLU A 185 16.87 -4.55 -8.31
CA GLU A 185 17.33 -4.95 -6.99
C GLU A 185 16.17 -5.39 -6.08
N ARG A 186 15.06 -4.64 -6.11
CA ARG A 186 13.85 -4.98 -5.34
C ARG A 186 13.32 -6.36 -5.70
N LEU A 187 13.33 -6.74 -6.97
CA LEU A 187 12.91 -8.08 -7.37
C LEU A 187 13.77 -9.17 -6.69
N GLY A 188 15.11 -9.01 -6.70
CA GLY A 188 16.02 -9.93 -6.00
C GLY A 188 15.75 -9.99 -4.49
N ILE A 189 15.53 -8.83 -3.87
CA ILE A 189 15.21 -8.78 -2.43
C ILE A 189 13.86 -9.45 -2.15
N ARG A 190 12.83 -9.24 -2.97
CA ARG A 190 11.54 -9.91 -2.81
C ARG A 190 11.68 -11.43 -2.85
N MET A 191 12.37 -11.95 -3.86
CA MET A 191 12.64 -13.39 -3.98
C MET A 191 13.34 -13.96 -2.75
N SER A 192 14.35 -13.26 -2.22
CA SER A 192 15.13 -13.72 -1.05
C SER A 192 14.46 -13.50 0.30
N THR A 193 13.40 -12.68 0.37
CA THR A 193 12.70 -12.32 1.62
C THR A 193 11.25 -12.79 1.64
N ASN A 194 10.93 -13.83 0.87
CA ASN A 194 9.60 -14.42 0.80
C ASN A 194 8.51 -13.43 0.39
N TRP A 195 8.77 -12.65 -0.67
CA TRP A 195 7.79 -11.84 -1.41
C TRP A 195 6.97 -10.88 -0.54
N PRO A 196 7.59 -9.95 0.19
CA PRO A 196 6.85 -8.98 0.98
C PRO A 196 5.97 -8.09 0.07
N PRO A 197 4.91 -7.47 0.60
CA PRO A 197 4.56 -7.41 2.04
C PRO A 197 3.89 -8.66 2.61
N ASP A 198 3.16 -9.44 1.81
CA ASP A 198 2.23 -10.47 2.27
C ASP A 198 2.56 -11.89 1.76
N GLY A 199 3.71 -12.06 1.11
CA GLY A 199 4.09 -13.32 0.48
C GLY A 199 3.52 -13.49 -0.92
N TRP A 200 2.81 -12.48 -1.46
CA TRP A 200 2.21 -12.54 -2.78
C TRP A 200 2.93 -11.65 -3.81
N TYR A 201 3.02 -12.17 -5.03
CA TYR A 201 3.42 -11.45 -6.22
C TYR A 201 2.65 -12.07 -7.40
N SER A 202 2.37 -11.34 -8.48
CA SER A 202 1.77 -11.95 -9.67
C SER A 202 2.81 -12.23 -10.74
N ALA A 203 2.56 -13.23 -11.58
CA ALA A 203 3.36 -13.49 -12.78
C ALA A 203 3.47 -12.24 -13.68
N ARG A 204 2.42 -11.41 -13.71
CA ARG A 204 2.40 -10.16 -14.47
C ARG A 204 3.33 -9.09 -13.88
N LEU A 205 3.34 -8.93 -12.55
CA LEU A 205 4.31 -8.04 -11.90
C LEU A 205 5.75 -8.51 -12.14
N TYR A 206 5.97 -9.84 -12.13
CA TYR A 206 7.27 -10.40 -12.44
C TYR A 206 7.70 -10.09 -13.88
N GLN A 207 6.80 -10.27 -14.85
CA GLN A 207 7.01 -9.86 -16.23
C GLN A 207 7.38 -8.37 -16.34
N GLU A 208 6.64 -7.49 -15.66
CA GLU A 208 6.92 -6.04 -15.65
C GLU A 208 8.36 -5.74 -15.18
N ASP A 209 8.87 -6.46 -14.17
CA ASP A 209 10.26 -6.29 -13.73
C ASP A 209 11.30 -6.77 -14.76
N LEU A 210 11.02 -7.85 -15.50
CA LEU A 210 11.89 -8.29 -16.60
C LEU A 210 11.89 -7.29 -17.77
N GLU A 211 10.75 -6.64 -18.02
CA GLU A 211 10.64 -5.54 -18.97
C GLU A 211 11.45 -4.33 -18.51
N TYR A 212 11.41 -3.97 -17.22
CA TYR A 212 12.27 -2.91 -16.67
C TYR A 212 13.75 -3.25 -16.80
N ARG A 213 14.14 -4.50 -16.59
CA ARG A 213 15.53 -4.95 -16.83
C ARG A 213 15.95 -4.84 -18.29
N SER A 214 15.03 -5.08 -19.23
CA SER A 214 15.25 -4.89 -20.67
C SER A 214 15.42 -3.39 -21.02
N GLN A 215 14.59 -2.53 -20.43
CA GLN A 215 14.69 -1.08 -20.58
C GLN A 215 16.01 -0.54 -20.02
N LEU A 216 16.47 -1.08 -18.89
CA LEU A 216 17.74 -0.71 -18.26
C LEU A 216 18.91 -0.93 -19.21
N GLU A 217 18.99 -2.10 -19.84
CA GLU A 217 20.02 -2.42 -20.83
C GLU A 217 20.02 -1.42 -22.00
N SER A 218 18.84 -1.08 -22.51
CA SER A 218 18.74 -0.09 -23.58
C SER A 218 19.23 1.28 -23.14
N LYS A 219 18.85 1.74 -21.93
CA LYS A 219 19.23 3.06 -21.40
C LYS A 219 20.71 3.17 -21.08
N LEU A 220 21.37 2.08 -20.68
CA LEU A 220 22.81 2.09 -20.41
C LEU A 220 23.64 2.41 -21.66
N ARG A 221 23.15 2.07 -22.86
CA ARG A 221 23.84 2.39 -24.12
C ARG A 221 23.98 3.90 -24.37
N ASP A 222 23.05 4.69 -23.84
CA ASP A 222 23.03 6.15 -23.99
C ASP A 222 23.96 6.85 -22.97
N VAL A 223 24.51 6.10 -21.99
CA VAL A 223 25.34 6.65 -20.93
C VAL A 223 26.81 6.78 -21.38
N PRO A 224 27.49 7.90 -21.02
CA PRO A 224 28.93 8.04 -21.24
C PRO A 224 29.74 6.87 -20.66
N GLU A 225 30.70 6.38 -21.43
CA GLU A 225 31.51 5.17 -21.16
C GLU A 225 32.04 5.06 -19.71
N ALA A 226 32.53 6.17 -19.16
CA ALA A 226 33.09 6.20 -17.81
C ALA A 226 32.06 5.88 -16.71
N LYS A 227 30.81 6.36 -16.89
CA LYS A 227 29.69 6.06 -15.98
C LYS A 227 29.09 4.69 -16.30
N ARG A 228 28.97 4.36 -17.59
CA ARG A 228 28.39 3.10 -18.06
C ARG A 228 29.07 1.89 -17.44
N ARG A 229 30.41 1.83 -17.47
CA ARG A 229 31.17 0.70 -16.88
C ARG A 229 30.88 0.45 -15.40
N ARG A 230 30.64 1.51 -14.61
CA ARG A 230 30.27 1.37 -13.18
C ARG A 230 28.86 0.82 -13.02
N LEU A 231 27.93 1.28 -13.84
CA LEU A 231 26.55 0.82 -13.82
C LEU A 231 26.44 -0.62 -14.34
N GLU A 232 27.18 -0.99 -15.38
CA GLU A 232 27.24 -2.37 -15.89
C GLU A 232 27.81 -3.35 -14.84
N ALA A 233 28.79 -2.91 -14.04
CA ALA A 233 29.29 -3.70 -12.92
C ALA A 233 28.22 -3.94 -11.85
N LEU A 234 27.44 -2.90 -11.50
CA LEU A 234 26.30 -3.03 -10.60
C LEU A 234 25.22 -3.96 -11.18
N VAL A 235 24.85 -3.79 -12.44
CA VAL A 235 23.87 -4.67 -13.11
C VAL A 235 24.36 -6.12 -13.10
N SER A 236 25.65 -6.36 -13.35
CA SER A 236 26.23 -7.70 -13.28
C SER A 236 26.11 -8.32 -11.88
N GLN A 237 26.24 -7.50 -10.83
CA GLN A 237 26.04 -7.94 -9.45
C GLN A 237 24.58 -8.30 -9.16
N LEU A 238 23.64 -7.46 -9.60
CA LEU A 238 22.19 -7.72 -9.45
C LEU A 238 21.74 -8.94 -10.26
N ASP A 239 22.27 -9.10 -11.47
CA ASP A 239 22.02 -10.26 -12.34
C ASP A 239 22.53 -11.57 -11.70
N ALA A 240 23.64 -11.52 -10.95
CA ALA A 240 24.12 -12.67 -10.19
C ALA A 240 23.15 -13.05 -9.07
N VAL A 241 22.67 -12.07 -8.29
CA VAL A 241 21.65 -12.29 -7.26
C VAL A 241 20.38 -12.90 -7.86
N TYR A 242 19.88 -12.33 -8.96
CA TYR A 242 18.72 -12.87 -9.66
C TYR A 242 18.94 -14.31 -10.13
N ARG A 243 20.13 -14.62 -10.67
CA ARG A 243 20.47 -15.97 -11.13
C ARG A 243 20.47 -16.99 -9.98
N ASP A 244 20.99 -16.61 -8.82
CA ASP A 244 21.05 -17.49 -7.64
C ASP A 244 19.67 -17.80 -7.06
N LEU A 245 18.69 -16.92 -7.29
CA LEU A 245 17.31 -17.04 -6.79
C LEU A 245 16.32 -17.62 -7.82
N THR A 246 16.80 -18.01 -8.99
CA THR A 246 15.97 -18.50 -10.10
C THR A 246 16.54 -19.77 -10.73
N ILE A 247 15.69 -20.53 -11.41
CA ILE A 247 16.06 -21.71 -12.20
C ILE A 247 15.86 -21.39 -13.68
N ASP A 248 16.75 -21.90 -14.52
CA ASP A 248 16.59 -21.84 -15.98
C ASP A 248 15.67 -22.97 -16.44
N ASP A 249 14.52 -22.62 -16.98
CA ASP A 249 13.52 -23.55 -17.49
C ASP A 249 13.16 -23.23 -18.96
N GLY A 250 13.99 -22.43 -19.63
CA GLY A 250 13.72 -21.93 -20.97
C GLY A 250 12.56 -20.92 -21.04
N GLY A 251 12.07 -20.42 -19.90
CA GLY A 251 10.94 -19.50 -19.79
C GLY A 251 9.58 -20.19 -19.89
N SER A 252 9.54 -21.52 -19.79
CA SER A 252 8.33 -22.33 -19.95
C SER A 252 7.31 -22.05 -18.85
N ALA A 253 7.73 -21.97 -17.58
CA ALA A 253 6.84 -21.76 -16.44
C ALA A 253 6.21 -20.37 -16.50
N LEU A 254 7.01 -19.33 -16.71
CA LEU A 254 6.49 -17.97 -16.83
C LEU A 254 5.52 -17.82 -18.02
N SER A 255 5.84 -18.41 -19.17
CA SER A 255 4.94 -18.39 -20.33
C SER A 255 3.61 -19.09 -20.04
N SER A 256 3.64 -20.21 -19.32
CA SER A 256 2.44 -20.94 -18.88
C SER A 256 1.58 -20.10 -17.94
N ASP A 257 2.17 -19.49 -16.91
CA ASP A 257 1.43 -18.67 -15.92
C ASP A 257 0.80 -17.43 -16.56
N LEU A 258 1.43 -16.90 -17.61
CA LEU A 258 0.93 -15.79 -18.40
C LEU A 258 0.04 -16.21 -19.57
N GLN A 259 -0.35 -17.49 -19.64
CA GLN A 259 -1.24 -18.06 -20.64
C GLN A 259 -0.76 -17.80 -22.09
N GLY A 260 0.55 -17.87 -22.31
CA GLY A 260 1.17 -17.70 -23.62
C GLY A 260 1.22 -16.25 -24.13
N SER A 261 1.06 -15.26 -23.26
CA SER A 261 1.09 -13.85 -23.66
C SER A 261 2.48 -13.35 -24.09
N ILE A 262 3.56 -14.04 -23.65
CA ILE A 262 4.93 -13.73 -24.05
C ILE A 262 5.15 -14.16 -25.51
N LYS A 263 5.34 -13.17 -26.39
CA LYS A 263 5.71 -13.40 -27.80
C LYS A 263 7.22 -13.53 -27.95
N ASP A 264 7.63 -14.35 -28.91
CA ASP A 264 9.02 -14.50 -29.33
C ASP A 264 10.00 -14.78 -28.17
N LEU A 265 9.59 -15.60 -27.20
CA LEU A 265 10.37 -15.95 -26.00
C LEU A 265 11.82 -16.38 -26.32
N ALA A 266 12.01 -17.11 -27.43
CA ALA A 266 13.32 -17.54 -27.90
C ALA A 266 14.28 -16.39 -28.29
N LEU A 267 13.76 -15.20 -28.58
CA LEU A 267 14.53 -13.99 -28.91
C LEU A 267 14.78 -13.10 -27.69
N LEU A 268 14.13 -13.38 -26.56
CA LEU A 268 14.27 -12.59 -25.35
C LEU A 268 15.60 -12.90 -24.64
N PRO A 269 16.17 -11.93 -23.89
CA PRO A 269 17.38 -12.13 -23.11
C PRO A 269 17.28 -13.28 -22.09
N TRP A 270 18.43 -13.82 -21.68
CA TRP A 270 18.54 -15.00 -20.80
C TRP A 270 17.70 -14.93 -19.51
N TYR A 271 17.51 -13.74 -18.93
CA TYR A 271 16.72 -13.59 -17.70
C TYR A 271 15.21 -13.84 -17.92
N TRP A 272 14.71 -13.78 -19.16
CA TRP A 272 13.36 -14.22 -19.49
C TRP A 272 13.18 -15.73 -19.50
N HIS A 273 14.29 -16.48 -19.53
CA HIS A 273 14.27 -17.94 -19.58
C HIS A 273 14.32 -18.56 -18.19
N ARG A 274 14.11 -17.74 -17.16
CA ARG A 274 14.28 -18.11 -15.77
C ARG A 274 13.03 -17.84 -14.96
N TYR A 275 12.89 -18.63 -13.91
CA TYR A 275 11.73 -18.62 -13.04
C TYR A 275 12.16 -18.65 -11.57
N PRO A 276 11.50 -17.93 -10.65
CA PRO A 276 11.86 -17.98 -9.24
C PRO A 276 11.76 -19.40 -8.67
N VAL A 277 12.68 -19.76 -7.76
CA VAL A 277 12.65 -21.09 -7.11
C VAL A 277 11.32 -21.31 -6.37
N ASP A 278 10.88 -20.28 -5.63
CA ASP A 278 9.64 -20.28 -4.86
C ASP A 278 8.70 -19.21 -5.42
N ALA A 279 7.99 -19.50 -6.50
CA ALA A 279 7.09 -18.54 -7.14
C ALA A 279 5.77 -18.36 -6.35
N PRO A 280 5.39 -17.12 -5.96
CA PRO A 280 4.28 -16.84 -5.05
C PRO A 280 2.90 -16.79 -5.74
N TRP A 281 2.85 -16.97 -7.06
CA TRP A 281 1.61 -16.98 -7.86
C TRP A 281 1.20 -18.38 -8.32
N SER A 282 1.97 -19.42 -7.98
CA SER A 282 1.77 -20.79 -8.47
C SER A 282 0.92 -21.66 -7.54
N ALA A 283 0.24 -21.06 -6.55
CA ALA A 283 -0.57 -21.73 -5.53
C ALA A 283 -2.07 -21.73 -5.87
#